data_AF-A0A352A8A8-F1
#
_entry.id   AF-A0A352A8A8-F1
#
_cell.length_a   1.000
_cell.length_b   1.000
_cell.length_c   1.000
_cell.angle_alpha   90.00
_cell.angle_beta   90.00
_cell.angle_gamma   90.00
#
_symmetry.space_group_name_H-M   'P 1'
#
loop_
_entity.id
_entity.type
_entity.pdbx_description
1 polymer ?
#
loop_
_entity_poly.entity_id
_entity_poly.type
_entity_poly.pdbx_seq_one_letter_code
_entity_poly.pdbx_strand_id
1 'polypeptide(L)'
;MTRGCINKCSFCAVPKLEPTYCNYIGIRSKIKKVEECFGMKKDLLLMDNNVFASEYFDEIINEIKESGFGKGATYIPTNQYDLAYRNLCKGFKLGGGNSKSVYNDRAYFKKLIKIYDEITEKLKDEEKGIFFSKREELGLLYFETATKDNVIAFHETAKKLYDKLFKQNERVRFIDFNQGLDARLVNNKKMEKISEIAIRPLRIAFDHWKMKDIYEQAVRTAAKYGIRDLSNYLLYNFKDHPNELYKRMRLNVELCEELNIAIYSFPMKYHPIDDPDYFRNRDFIGQPYWNRKFVRAIQAILNATHGKIGRGSNFFEAAFGKDIEEFNKILWMPEALIIQRYKYDIEKRAEYYGNKPSPYDGVDDITS
;
A
#
# COMPACT_ATOMS: atom_id res chain seq x y z
N MET A 1 -4.14 -17.79 6.58
CA MET A 1 -4.96 -16.90 5.71
C MET A 1 -6.10 -17.71 5.07
N THR A 2 -7.02 -17.07 4.37
CA THR A 2 -8.16 -17.69 3.67
C THR A 2 -8.03 -17.52 2.17
N ARG A 3 -8.90 -18.18 1.39
CA ARG A 3 -9.05 -17.98 -0.06
C ARG A 3 -10.52 -18.06 -0.44
N GLY A 4 -10.94 -17.27 -1.43
CA GLY A 4 -12.34 -17.12 -1.81
C GLY A 4 -13.10 -16.14 -0.92
N CYS A 5 -14.38 -15.96 -1.23
CA CYS A 5 -15.25 -15.04 -0.50
C CYS A 5 -16.61 -15.68 -0.23
N ILE A 6 -17.10 -15.57 1.01
CA ILE A 6 -18.43 -16.06 1.37
C ILE A 6 -19.55 -15.20 0.77
N ASN A 7 -19.22 -13.97 0.35
CA ASN A 7 -20.15 -13.02 -0.25
C ASN A 7 -20.18 -13.16 -1.76
N LYS A 8 -21.36 -12.93 -2.35
CA LYS A 8 -21.58 -12.95 -3.81
C LYS A 8 -21.90 -11.55 -4.36
N CYS A 9 -21.10 -10.56 -3.97
CA CYS A 9 -21.30 -9.17 -4.40
C CYS A 9 -21.23 -9.06 -5.93
N SER A 10 -22.20 -8.39 -6.55
CA SER A 10 -22.33 -8.31 -8.01
C SER A 10 -21.17 -7.61 -8.70
N PHE A 11 -20.45 -6.74 -7.99
CA PHE A 11 -19.29 -6.02 -8.50
C PHE A 11 -17.96 -6.78 -8.31
N CYS A 12 -17.96 -7.88 -7.55
CA CYS A 12 -16.74 -8.56 -7.12
C CYS A 12 -16.38 -9.72 -8.05
N ALA A 13 -15.09 -9.81 -8.41
CA ALA A 13 -14.56 -10.92 -9.22
C ALA A 13 -14.24 -12.18 -8.40
N VAL A 14 -14.02 -12.05 -7.08
CA VAL A 14 -13.53 -13.15 -6.23
C VAL A 14 -14.43 -14.39 -6.29
N PRO A 15 -15.78 -14.32 -6.18
CA PRO A 15 -16.63 -15.51 -6.25
C PRO A 15 -16.60 -16.22 -7.61
N LYS A 16 -16.18 -15.52 -8.68
CA LYS A 16 -16.02 -16.12 -10.02
C LYS A 16 -14.66 -16.83 -10.15
N LEU A 17 -13.59 -16.19 -9.69
CA LEU A 17 -12.22 -16.71 -9.77
C LEU A 17 -11.94 -17.80 -8.72
N GLU A 18 -12.55 -17.67 -7.55
CA GLU A 18 -12.37 -18.52 -6.38
C GLU A 18 -13.75 -18.91 -5.81
N PRO A 19 -14.50 -19.81 -6.49
CA PRO A 19 -15.89 -20.12 -6.16
C PRO A 19 -16.05 -20.87 -4.83
N THR A 20 -15.00 -21.55 -4.37
CA THR A 20 -15.01 -22.32 -3.12
C THR A 20 -14.19 -21.59 -2.07
N TYR A 21 -14.84 -21.25 -0.96
CA TYR A 21 -14.17 -20.66 0.20
C TYR A 21 -13.30 -21.70 0.92
N CYS A 22 -12.05 -21.34 1.17
CA CYS A 22 -11.10 -22.11 1.93
C CYS A 22 -10.80 -21.40 3.26
N ASN A 23 -11.24 -22.00 4.36
CA ASN A 23 -11.14 -21.41 5.68
C ASN A 23 -9.69 -21.22 6.17
N TYR A 24 -8.74 -22.04 5.69
CA TYR A 24 -7.38 -22.01 6.21
C TYR A 24 -6.33 -22.40 5.17
N ILE A 25 -5.36 -21.52 5.00
CA ILE A 25 -4.13 -21.70 4.23
C ILE A 25 -2.97 -21.21 5.09
N GLY A 26 -2.10 -22.14 5.48
CA GLY A 26 -0.89 -21.82 6.23
C GLY A 26 0.09 -20.98 5.41
N ILE A 27 0.72 -20.00 6.06
CA ILE A 27 1.70 -19.08 5.47
C ILE A 27 3.11 -19.27 6.02
N ARG A 28 3.27 -19.94 7.17
CA ARG A 28 4.55 -20.07 7.86
C ARG A 28 5.66 -20.67 7.00
N SER A 29 5.36 -21.74 6.26
CA SER A 29 6.34 -22.38 5.36
C SER A 29 6.75 -21.46 4.20
N LYS A 30 5.83 -20.65 3.68
CA LYS A 30 6.11 -19.66 2.64
C LYS A 30 7.00 -18.54 3.15
N ILE A 31 6.72 -18.02 4.35
CA ILE A 31 7.54 -16.97 4.99
C ILE A 31 8.96 -17.46 5.22
N LYS A 32 9.12 -18.64 5.86
CA LYS A 32 10.45 -19.24 6.11
C LYS A 32 11.24 -19.41 4.82
N LYS A 33 10.59 -19.91 3.77
CA LYS A 33 11.23 -20.09 2.48
C LYS A 33 11.67 -18.79 1.82
N VAL A 34 10.85 -17.73 1.92
CA VAL A 34 11.22 -16.40 1.42
C VAL A 34 12.43 -15.87 2.18
N GLU A 35 12.49 -16.08 3.50
CA GLU A 35 13.62 -15.71 4.33
C GLU A 35 14.90 -16.48 3.96
N GLU A 36 14.81 -17.81 3.83
CA GLU A 36 15.93 -18.66 3.42
C GLU A 36 16.47 -18.31 2.03
N CYS A 37 15.61 -17.92 1.09
CA CYS A 37 16.01 -17.62 -0.28
C CYS A 37 16.47 -16.17 -0.45
N PHE A 38 15.77 -15.22 0.18
CA PHE A 38 15.85 -13.80 -0.15
C PHE A 38 16.03 -12.89 1.07
N GLY A 39 16.36 -13.46 2.23
CA GLY A 39 16.44 -12.74 3.48
C GLY A 39 15.08 -12.29 4.00
N MET A 40 15.06 -11.86 5.26
CA MET A 40 13.82 -11.45 5.89
C MET A 40 13.21 -10.22 5.21
N LYS A 41 11.89 -10.22 5.05
CA LYS A 41 11.14 -9.08 4.49
C LYS A 41 10.57 -8.23 5.62
N LYS A 42 10.42 -6.93 5.34
CA LYS A 42 9.89 -5.98 6.32
C LYS A 42 8.42 -6.26 6.60
N ASP A 43 7.55 -6.00 5.64
CA ASP A 43 6.10 -6.04 5.85
C ASP A 43 5.49 -7.32 5.24
N LEU A 44 4.37 -7.76 5.81
CA LEU A 44 3.57 -8.88 5.30
C LEU A 44 2.30 -8.34 4.65
N LEU A 45 2.19 -8.52 3.33
CA LEU A 45 1.00 -8.13 2.56
C LEU A 45 0.15 -9.38 2.29
N LEU A 46 -1.10 -9.40 2.78
CA LEU A 46 -2.06 -10.48 2.54
C LEU A 46 -3.20 -9.96 1.66
N MET A 47 -3.45 -10.62 0.53
CA MET A 47 -4.58 -10.31 -0.36
C MET A 47 -5.86 -11.04 0.08
N ASP A 48 -6.15 -11.01 1.38
CA ASP A 48 -7.25 -11.77 2.01
C ASP A 48 -8.30 -10.81 2.56
N ASN A 49 -9.51 -10.86 2.01
CA ASN A 49 -10.67 -10.07 2.43
C ASN A 49 -11.60 -10.78 3.41
N ASN A 50 -11.40 -12.07 3.68
CA ASN A 50 -12.40 -12.92 4.35
C ASN A 50 -11.86 -13.60 5.61
N VAL A 51 -10.76 -13.12 6.16
CA VAL A 51 -10.19 -13.68 7.39
C VAL A 51 -11.20 -13.70 8.56
N PHE A 52 -12.08 -12.71 8.67
CA PHE A 52 -13.16 -12.68 9.67
C PHE A 52 -14.26 -13.72 9.44
N ALA A 53 -14.39 -14.29 8.25
CA ALA A 53 -15.35 -15.37 7.97
C ALA A 53 -14.80 -16.76 8.35
N SER A 54 -13.49 -16.87 8.58
CA SER A 54 -12.86 -18.15 8.86
C SER A 54 -13.24 -18.70 10.23
N GLU A 55 -13.56 -19.99 10.26
CA GLU A 55 -13.68 -20.76 11.50
C GLU A 55 -12.33 -20.89 12.24
N TYR A 56 -11.21 -20.78 11.51
CA TYR A 56 -9.84 -20.84 12.04
C TYR A 56 -9.23 -19.46 12.23
N PHE A 57 -10.05 -18.43 12.46
CA PHE A 57 -9.58 -17.05 12.57
C PHE A 57 -8.52 -16.88 13.67
N ASP A 58 -8.75 -17.46 14.86
CA ASP A 58 -7.84 -17.34 15.99
C ASP A 58 -6.48 -18.02 15.68
N GLU A 59 -6.50 -19.18 15.00
CA GLU A 59 -5.32 -19.91 14.54
C GLU A 59 -4.55 -19.13 13.48
N ILE A 60 -5.23 -18.48 12.53
CA ILE A 60 -4.59 -17.63 11.51
C ILE A 60 -3.85 -16.48 12.18
N ILE A 61 -4.49 -15.80 13.15
CA ILE A 61 -3.85 -14.69 13.86
C ILE A 61 -2.66 -15.21 14.68
N ASN A 62 -2.78 -16.36 15.34
CA ASN A 62 -1.67 -16.97 16.07
C ASN A 62 -0.50 -17.34 15.14
N GLU A 63 -0.75 -17.92 13.97
CA GLU A 63 0.28 -18.25 12.98
C GLU A 63 1.03 -16.97 12.52
N ILE A 64 0.31 -15.86 12.31
CA ILE A 64 0.90 -14.57 11.94
C ILE A 64 1.82 -14.05 13.06
N LYS A 65 1.37 -14.13 14.32
CA LYS A 65 2.17 -13.74 15.49
C LYS A 65 3.43 -14.59 15.61
N GLU A 66 3.29 -15.92 15.54
CA GLU A 66 4.40 -16.87 15.57
C GLU A 66 5.38 -16.69 14.41
N SER A 67 4.92 -16.10 13.30
CA SER A 67 5.75 -15.75 12.14
C SER A 67 6.46 -14.39 12.29
N GLY A 68 6.37 -13.74 13.46
CA GLY A 68 7.09 -12.50 13.76
C GLY A 68 6.35 -11.22 13.39
N PHE A 69 5.02 -11.25 13.30
CA PHE A 69 4.18 -10.08 12.98
C PHE A 69 3.18 -9.72 14.09
N GLY A 70 3.55 -9.97 15.35
CA GLY A 70 2.81 -9.51 16.53
C GLY A 70 2.83 -7.98 16.69
N LYS A 71 1.92 -7.42 17.50
CA LYS A 71 1.87 -5.97 17.77
C LYS A 71 3.22 -5.46 18.25
N GLY A 72 3.73 -4.40 17.61
CA GLY A 72 5.04 -3.82 17.93
C GLY A 72 6.23 -4.63 17.39
N ALA A 73 6.01 -5.63 16.53
CA ALA A 73 7.08 -6.45 15.99
C ALA A 73 8.13 -5.64 15.22
N THR A 74 9.38 -6.03 15.45
CA THR A 74 10.56 -5.48 14.81
C THR A 74 11.38 -6.58 14.11
N TYR A 75 12.37 -6.17 13.34
CA TYR A 75 13.39 -7.07 12.81
C TYR A 75 14.70 -6.37 12.50
N ILE A 76 15.73 -7.19 12.35
CA ILE A 76 17.01 -6.78 11.79
C ILE A 76 17.09 -7.28 10.35
N PRO A 77 17.23 -6.40 9.35
CA PRO A 77 17.40 -6.82 7.96
C PRO A 77 18.57 -7.78 7.76
N THR A 78 18.38 -8.82 6.96
CA THR A 78 19.47 -9.71 6.56
C THR A 78 20.57 -8.92 5.87
N ASN A 79 21.83 -9.24 6.17
CA ASN A 79 22.99 -8.68 5.48
C ASN A 79 22.84 -8.89 3.96
N GLN A 80 22.65 -7.80 3.22
CA GLN A 80 22.33 -7.87 1.80
C GLN A 80 23.52 -8.28 0.96
N TYR A 81 24.74 -8.01 1.43
CA TYR A 81 25.96 -8.45 0.77
C TYR A 81 26.11 -9.98 0.92
N ASP A 82 26.01 -10.50 2.14
CA ASP A 82 26.10 -11.95 2.40
C ASP A 82 25.06 -12.74 1.61
N LEU A 83 23.82 -12.24 1.59
CA LEU A 83 22.75 -12.86 0.84
C LEU A 83 23.06 -12.87 -0.66
N ALA A 84 23.50 -11.74 -1.23
CA ALA A 84 23.78 -11.63 -2.66
C ALA A 84 24.97 -12.52 -3.05
N TYR A 85 26.05 -12.48 -2.26
CA TYR A 85 27.24 -13.31 -2.47
C TYR A 85 26.91 -14.80 -2.37
N ARG A 86 26.20 -15.22 -1.31
CA ARG A 86 25.76 -16.61 -1.14
C ARG A 86 24.90 -17.07 -2.30
N ASN A 87 23.91 -16.29 -2.72
CA ASN A 87 22.99 -16.69 -3.79
C ASN A 87 23.69 -16.74 -5.16
N LEU A 88 24.65 -15.86 -5.40
CA LEU A 88 25.52 -15.98 -6.58
C LEU A 88 26.30 -17.29 -6.53
N CYS A 89 26.97 -17.60 -5.42
CA CYS A 89 27.86 -18.75 -5.32
C CYS A 89 27.13 -20.10 -5.27
N LYS A 90 26.08 -20.21 -4.45
CA LYS A 90 25.41 -21.47 -4.08
C LYS A 90 23.97 -21.60 -4.61
N GLY A 91 23.42 -20.53 -5.20
CA GLY A 91 22.02 -20.49 -5.62
C GLY A 91 21.04 -20.50 -4.45
N PHE A 92 19.77 -20.70 -4.76
CA PHE A 92 18.68 -20.80 -3.78
C PHE A 92 17.60 -21.80 -4.26
N LYS A 93 16.73 -22.26 -3.37
CA LYS A 93 15.73 -23.30 -3.67
C LYS A 93 14.30 -22.74 -3.75
N LEU A 94 13.72 -22.76 -4.95
CA LEU A 94 12.34 -22.31 -5.18
C LEU A 94 11.26 -23.37 -4.91
N GLY A 95 11.62 -24.66 -4.75
CA GLY A 95 10.69 -25.77 -4.42
C GLY A 95 10.88 -26.31 -2.99
N GLY A 96 10.14 -27.34 -2.59
CA GLY A 96 10.37 -28.06 -1.33
C GLY A 96 11.39 -29.20 -1.49
N GLY A 97 12.01 -29.68 -0.40
CA GLY A 97 12.85 -30.89 -0.41
C GLY A 97 14.11 -30.84 -1.30
N ASN A 98 14.31 -31.88 -2.12
CA ASN A 98 15.46 -32.09 -3.02
C ASN A 98 15.43 -31.21 -4.29
N SER A 99 14.73 -30.07 -4.25
CA SER A 99 14.70 -29.13 -5.36
C SER A 99 16.11 -28.66 -5.74
N LYS A 100 16.41 -28.68 -7.05
CA LYS A 100 17.69 -28.19 -7.60
C LYS A 100 17.87 -26.70 -7.29
N SER A 101 19.10 -26.30 -6.98
CA SER A 101 19.43 -24.87 -6.81
C SER A 101 19.17 -24.10 -8.09
N VAL A 102 18.53 -22.95 -7.94
CA VAL A 102 18.29 -21.95 -8.98
C VAL A 102 19.33 -20.85 -8.83
N TYR A 103 19.85 -20.38 -9.96
CA TYR A 103 20.84 -19.32 -10.05
C TYR A 103 20.27 -18.15 -10.86
N ASN A 104 20.62 -16.94 -10.45
CA ASN A 104 20.27 -15.71 -11.17
C ASN A 104 21.45 -14.75 -11.11
N ASP A 105 22.54 -15.14 -11.77
CA ASP A 105 23.82 -14.45 -11.70
C ASP A 105 23.69 -12.99 -12.14
N ARG A 106 22.93 -12.72 -13.21
CA ARG A 106 22.64 -11.36 -13.67
C ARG A 106 22.05 -10.48 -12.57
N ALA A 107 21.08 -10.98 -11.80
CA ALA A 107 20.47 -10.20 -10.72
C ALA A 107 21.45 -9.97 -9.56
N TYR A 108 22.26 -10.97 -9.21
CA TYR A 108 23.20 -10.85 -8.10
C TYR A 108 24.46 -10.06 -8.45
N PHE A 109 24.92 -10.06 -9.71
CA PHE A 109 25.91 -9.11 -10.19
C PHE A 109 25.39 -7.69 -10.07
N LYS A 110 24.19 -7.38 -10.58
CA LYS A 110 23.57 -6.06 -10.41
C LYS A 110 23.49 -5.63 -8.94
N LYS A 111 23.11 -6.55 -8.05
CA LYS A 111 23.00 -6.27 -6.62
C LYS A 111 24.36 -6.00 -5.98
N LEU A 112 25.38 -6.81 -6.28
CA LEU A 112 26.72 -6.68 -5.72
C LEU A 112 27.44 -5.44 -6.24
N ILE A 113 27.35 -5.16 -7.54
CA ILE A 113 27.92 -3.94 -8.14
C ILE A 113 27.31 -2.69 -7.50
N LYS A 114 25.98 -2.66 -7.33
CA LYS A 114 25.32 -1.57 -6.59
C LYS A 114 25.84 -1.44 -5.16
N ILE A 115 26.06 -2.55 -4.44
CA ILE A 115 26.64 -2.50 -3.09
C ILE A 115 28.07 -1.95 -3.14
N TYR A 116 28.87 -2.31 -4.14
CA TYR A 116 30.21 -1.77 -4.31
C TYR A 116 30.18 -0.26 -4.58
N ASP A 117 29.22 0.23 -5.37
CA ASP A 117 29.02 1.67 -5.59
C ASP A 117 28.67 2.38 -4.27
N GLU A 118 27.73 1.83 -3.49
CA GLU A 118 27.35 2.35 -2.18
C GLU A 118 28.55 2.35 -1.19
N ILE A 119 29.45 1.36 -1.26
CA ILE A 119 30.71 1.35 -0.50
C ILE A 119 31.62 2.50 -0.97
N THR A 120 31.85 2.61 -2.28
CA THR A 120 32.69 3.66 -2.89
C THR A 120 32.20 5.07 -2.53
N GLU A 121 30.88 5.28 -2.46
CA GLU A 121 30.27 6.57 -2.07
C GLU A 121 30.52 6.92 -0.60
N LYS A 122 30.65 5.93 0.29
CA LYS A 122 30.86 6.13 1.73
C LYS A 122 32.33 6.21 2.15
N LEU A 123 33.25 5.71 1.32
CA LEU A 123 34.69 5.79 1.56
C LEU A 123 35.20 7.22 1.28
N LYS A 124 36.31 7.58 1.93
CA LYS A 124 36.98 8.86 1.77
C LYS A 124 38.37 8.68 1.17
N ASP A 125 38.83 9.70 0.47
CA ASP A 125 40.23 9.91 0.08
C ASP A 125 40.89 8.65 -0.52
N GLU A 126 41.99 8.21 0.10
CA GLU A 126 42.83 7.10 -0.34
C GLU A 126 42.11 5.74 -0.32
N GLU A 127 41.31 5.44 0.73
CA GLU A 127 40.54 4.19 0.80
C GLU A 127 39.58 4.06 -0.38
N LYS A 128 38.97 5.19 -0.81
CA LYS A 128 38.07 5.22 -1.96
C LYS A 128 38.80 4.92 -3.26
N GLY A 129 39.96 5.53 -3.47
CA GLY A 129 40.81 5.29 -4.64
C GLY A 129 41.27 3.83 -4.73
N ILE A 130 41.80 3.29 -3.64
CA ILE A 130 42.26 1.89 -3.56
C ILE A 130 41.11 0.92 -3.85
N PHE A 131 39.93 1.15 -3.28
CA PHE A 131 38.77 0.28 -3.50
C PHE A 131 38.27 0.37 -4.95
N PHE A 132 38.25 1.55 -5.55
CA PHE A 132 37.84 1.74 -6.94
C PHE A 132 38.80 1.05 -7.92
N SER A 133 40.11 1.27 -7.80
CA SER A 133 41.11 0.66 -8.70
C SER A 133 41.05 -0.87 -8.65
N LYS A 134 40.92 -1.47 -7.46
CA LYS A 134 40.75 -2.93 -7.33
C LYS A 134 39.50 -3.46 -8.02
N ARG A 135 38.40 -2.70 -8.00
CA ARG A 135 37.18 -3.06 -8.75
C ARG A 135 37.41 -2.99 -10.25
N GLU A 136 38.09 -1.94 -10.71
CA GLU A 136 38.41 -1.74 -12.12
C GLU A 136 39.28 -2.88 -12.67
N GLU A 137 40.37 -3.22 -11.97
CA GLU A 137 41.27 -4.34 -12.30
C GLU A 137 40.52 -5.68 -12.42
N LEU A 138 39.49 -5.89 -11.60
CA LEU A 138 38.67 -7.11 -11.59
C LEU A 138 37.42 -7.03 -12.48
N GLY A 139 37.21 -5.94 -13.24
CA GLY A 139 36.02 -5.77 -14.07
C GLY A 139 34.71 -5.68 -13.27
N LEU A 140 34.76 -5.22 -12.02
CA LEU A 140 33.65 -5.08 -11.08
C LEU A 140 33.09 -3.65 -10.99
N LEU A 141 33.24 -2.87 -12.07
CA LEU A 141 32.59 -1.56 -12.22
C LEU A 141 31.17 -1.69 -12.77
N TYR A 142 30.94 -2.64 -13.68
CA TYR A 142 29.66 -2.84 -14.35
C TYR A 142 29.19 -4.30 -14.20
N PHE A 143 27.88 -4.54 -14.23
CA PHE A 143 27.37 -5.90 -14.06
C PHE A 143 27.57 -6.77 -15.31
N GLU A 144 27.77 -6.14 -16.47
CA GLU A 144 28.05 -6.79 -17.75
C GLU A 144 29.46 -7.38 -17.81
N THR A 145 30.42 -6.75 -17.11
CA THR A 145 31.83 -7.18 -17.06
C THR A 145 32.12 -8.09 -15.88
N ALA A 146 31.23 -8.15 -14.89
CA ALA A 146 31.42 -8.91 -13.67
C ALA A 146 31.37 -10.43 -13.91
N THR A 147 32.34 -11.15 -13.34
CA THR A 147 32.36 -12.62 -13.33
C THR A 147 32.26 -13.16 -11.91
N LYS A 148 31.84 -14.42 -11.77
CA LYS A 148 31.72 -15.07 -10.46
C LYS A 148 33.09 -15.19 -9.78
N ASP A 149 34.13 -15.57 -10.52
CA ASP A 149 35.48 -15.74 -9.97
C ASP A 149 36.05 -14.43 -9.43
N ASN A 150 35.84 -13.32 -10.15
CA ASN A 150 36.29 -12.00 -9.70
C ASN A 150 35.52 -11.52 -8.47
N VAL A 151 34.21 -11.80 -8.38
CA VAL A 151 33.44 -11.54 -7.16
C VAL A 151 33.95 -12.36 -5.97
N ILE A 152 34.31 -13.63 -6.19
CA ILE A 152 34.89 -14.49 -5.15
C ILE A 152 36.25 -13.95 -4.70
N ALA A 153 37.12 -13.58 -5.64
CA ALA A 153 38.43 -13.00 -5.35
C ALA A 153 38.33 -11.67 -4.57
N PHE A 154 37.29 -10.87 -4.85
CA PHE A 154 37.07 -9.58 -4.18
C PHE A 154 36.34 -9.69 -2.84
N HIS A 155 35.84 -10.88 -2.47
CA HIS A 155 34.91 -11.07 -1.34
C HIS A 155 35.40 -10.49 -0.02
N GLU A 156 36.59 -10.90 0.43
CA GLU A 156 37.15 -10.50 1.72
C GLU A 156 37.31 -8.98 1.83
N THR A 157 37.78 -8.35 0.75
CA THR A 157 37.97 -6.89 0.69
C THR A 157 36.62 -6.17 0.81
N ALA A 158 35.65 -6.55 -0.02
CA ALA A 158 34.34 -5.93 -0.02
C ALA A 158 33.56 -6.19 1.27
N LYS A 159 33.62 -7.41 1.81
CA LYS A 159 32.90 -7.80 3.03
C LYS A 159 33.36 -7.00 4.24
N LYS A 160 34.68 -6.89 4.44
CA LYS A 160 35.27 -6.12 5.53
C LYS A 160 34.79 -4.67 5.52
N LEU A 161 34.77 -4.04 4.35
CA LEU A 161 34.31 -2.67 4.19
C LEU A 161 32.79 -2.55 4.36
N TYR A 162 32.03 -3.51 3.82
CA TYR A 162 30.57 -3.54 3.98
C TYR A 162 30.17 -3.61 5.46
N ASP A 163 30.76 -4.51 6.24
CA ASP A 163 30.44 -4.66 7.67
C ASP A 163 30.87 -3.44 8.52
N LYS A 164 31.94 -2.75 8.10
CA LYS A 164 32.39 -1.50 8.71
C LYS A 164 31.38 -0.38 8.45
N LEU A 165 30.91 -0.24 7.21
CA LEU A 165 30.14 0.92 6.73
C LEU A 165 28.62 0.78 6.85
N PHE A 166 28.09 -0.45 6.80
CA PHE A 166 26.65 -0.72 6.74
C PHE A 166 26.19 -1.52 7.96
N LYS A 167 25.73 -0.81 8.99
CA LYS A 167 25.12 -1.43 10.17
C LYS A 167 23.66 -1.77 9.90
N GLN A 168 23.23 -2.98 10.31
CA GLN A 168 21.82 -3.34 10.29
C GLN A 168 21.17 -2.86 11.58
N ASN A 169 20.25 -1.92 11.45
CA ASN A 169 19.45 -1.45 12.57
C ASN A 169 18.12 -2.19 12.61
N GLU A 170 17.59 -2.31 13.82
CA GLU A 170 16.23 -2.79 14.05
C GLU A 170 15.21 -1.88 13.36
N ARG A 171 14.20 -2.48 12.72
CA ARG A 171 13.13 -1.80 12.00
C ARG A 171 11.78 -2.38 12.40
N VAL A 172 10.78 -1.53 12.55
CA VAL A 172 9.39 -1.97 12.73
C VAL A 172 8.86 -2.65 11.47
N ARG A 173 7.92 -3.58 11.66
CA ARG A 173 7.23 -4.30 10.59
C ARG A 173 5.73 -4.18 10.76
N PHE A 174 5.02 -4.30 9.65
CA PHE A 174 3.56 -4.27 9.64
C PHE A 174 2.97 -5.43 8.84
N ILE A 175 1.70 -5.70 9.12
CA ILE A 175 0.85 -6.56 8.31
C ILE A 175 -0.29 -5.72 7.71
N ASP A 176 -0.55 -5.94 6.43
CA ASP A 176 -1.65 -5.30 5.69
C ASP A 176 -2.48 -6.38 5.01
N PHE A 177 -3.71 -6.57 5.50
CA PHE A 177 -4.75 -7.26 4.75
C PHE A 177 -5.22 -6.30 3.67
N ASN A 178 -4.58 -6.36 2.50
CA ASN A 178 -4.74 -5.40 1.42
C ASN A 178 -6.03 -5.60 0.61
N GLN A 179 -7.09 -5.98 1.31
CA GLN A 179 -8.46 -5.97 0.88
C GLN A 179 -9.34 -5.63 2.10
N GLY A 180 -10.44 -4.92 1.89
CA GLY A 180 -11.32 -4.52 3.01
C GLY A 180 -11.91 -5.74 3.72
N LEU A 181 -11.72 -5.84 5.04
CA LEU A 181 -12.40 -6.82 5.86
C LEU A 181 -13.90 -6.50 5.96
N ASP A 182 -14.73 -7.53 6.01
CA ASP A 182 -16.18 -7.39 6.06
C ASP A 182 -16.64 -6.78 7.40
N ALA A 183 -17.14 -5.54 7.35
CA ALA A 183 -17.62 -4.81 8.51
C ALA A 183 -18.76 -5.55 9.25
N ARG A 184 -19.56 -6.35 8.54
CA ARG A 184 -20.69 -7.10 9.11
C ARG A 184 -20.25 -8.22 10.04
N LEU A 185 -19.01 -8.70 9.87
CA LEU A 185 -18.44 -9.78 10.66
C LEU A 185 -17.62 -9.28 11.86
N VAL A 186 -17.49 -7.96 12.02
CA VAL A 186 -16.77 -7.34 13.14
C VAL A 186 -17.54 -7.55 14.44
N ASN A 187 -16.80 -7.97 15.48
CA ASN A 187 -17.27 -8.00 16.85
C ASN A 187 -16.09 -7.78 17.81
N ASN A 188 -16.36 -7.64 19.11
CA ASN A 188 -15.34 -7.40 20.12
C ASN A 188 -14.25 -8.47 20.13
N LYS A 189 -14.59 -9.76 20.14
CA LYS A 189 -13.63 -10.87 20.17
C LYS A 189 -12.68 -10.82 18.97
N LYS A 190 -13.21 -10.65 17.75
CA LYS A 190 -12.41 -10.60 16.52
C LYS A 190 -11.51 -9.37 16.46
N MET A 191 -12.03 -8.22 16.88
CA MET A 191 -11.27 -6.97 16.86
C MET A 191 -10.17 -6.94 17.93
N GLU A 192 -10.45 -7.50 19.11
CA GLU A 192 -9.43 -7.74 20.14
C GLU A 192 -8.31 -8.62 19.59
N LYS A 193 -8.67 -9.76 19.01
CA LYS A 193 -7.70 -10.72 18.48
C LYS A 193 -6.86 -10.13 17.35
N ILE A 194 -7.45 -9.43 16.37
CA ILE A 194 -6.69 -8.80 15.28
C ILE A 194 -5.81 -7.65 15.78
N SER A 195 -6.11 -7.04 16.93
CA SER A 195 -5.26 -6.01 17.52
C SER A 195 -3.94 -6.57 18.07
N GLU A 196 -3.80 -7.90 18.21
CA GLU A 196 -2.59 -8.57 18.69
C GLU A 196 -1.47 -8.65 17.64
N ILE A 197 -1.77 -8.37 16.37
CA ILE A 197 -0.79 -8.34 15.27
C ILE A 197 -0.40 -6.90 14.91
N ALA A 198 0.71 -6.73 14.19
CA ALA A 198 1.22 -5.42 13.75
C ALA A 198 0.40 -4.83 12.59
N ILE A 199 -0.93 -4.86 12.67
CA ILE A 199 -1.81 -4.46 11.57
C ILE A 199 -1.74 -2.96 11.32
N ARG A 200 -1.35 -2.58 10.09
CA ARG A 200 -1.28 -1.19 9.66
C ARG A 200 -1.25 -1.07 8.12
N PRO A 201 -2.30 -0.50 7.49
CA PRO A 201 -3.60 -0.14 8.08
C PRO A 201 -4.51 -1.36 8.31
N LEU A 202 -5.51 -1.23 9.17
CA LEU A 202 -6.68 -2.12 9.16
C LEU A 202 -7.66 -1.64 8.08
N ARG A 203 -7.96 -2.51 7.11
CA ARG A 203 -8.89 -2.18 6.03
C ARG A 203 -10.29 -2.67 6.36
N ILE A 204 -11.28 -1.78 6.33
CA ILE A 204 -12.70 -2.15 6.56
C ILE A 204 -13.51 -1.77 5.32
N ALA A 205 -14.29 -2.71 4.79
CA ALA A 205 -15.10 -2.48 3.60
C ALA A 205 -16.26 -1.52 3.86
N PHE A 206 -16.48 -0.55 2.96
CA PHE A 206 -17.59 0.42 3.02
C PHE A 206 -18.19 0.66 1.63
N ASP A 207 -18.76 -0.41 1.06
CA ASP A 207 -19.17 -0.42 -0.36
C ASP A 207 -20.43 0.42 -0.64
N HIS A 208 -21.34 0.55 0.32
CA HIS A 208 -22.65 1.20 0.14
C HIS A 208 -23.05 2.03 1.35
N TRP A 209 -23.76 3.14 1.14
CA TRP A 209 -24.23 4.00 2.23
C TRP A 209 -25.18 3.27 3.19
N LYS A 210 -25.94 2.28 2.70
CA LYS A 210 -26.80 1.42 3.55
C LYS A 210 -26.04 0.68 4.66
N MET A 211 -24.72 0.53 4.54
CA MET A 211 -23.89 -0.08 5.57
C MET A 211 -23.33 0.92 6.58
N LYS A 212 -23.76 2.20 6.56
CA LYS A 212 -23.24 3.28 7.41
C LYS A 212 -23.08 2.84 8.87
N ASP A 213 -24.16 2.40 9.51
CA ASP A 213 -24.14 2.16 10.95
C ASP A 213 -23.28 0.94 11.31
N ILE A 214 -23.27 -0.08 10.44
CA ILE A 214 -22.40 -1.27 10.58
C ILE A 214 -20.92 -0.87 10.44
N TYR A 215 -20.61 -0.07 9.42
CA TYR A 215 -19.26 0.42 9.16
C TYR A 215 -18.77 1.31 10.31
N GLU A 216 -19.59 2.25 10.75
CA GLU A 216 -19.30 3.16 11.85
C GLU A 216 -19.01 2.38 13.14
N GLN A 217 -19.87 1.39 13.46
CA GLN A 217 -19.65 0.51 14.62
C GLN A 217 -18.34 -0.28 14.50
N ALA A 218 -17.99 -0.75 13.29
CA ALA A 218 -16.74 -1.46 13.07
C ALA A 218 -15.50 -0.58 13.31
N VAL A 219 -15.52 0.67 12.82
CA VAL A 219 -14.46 1.67 13.05
C VAL A 219 -14.34 2.01 14.53
N ARG A 220 -15.46 2.28 15.22
CA ARG A 220 -15.47 2.54 16.66
C ARG A 220 -14.93 1.36 17.46
N THR A 221 -15.26 0.14 17.06
CA THR A 221 -14.72 -1.08 17.69
C THR A 221 -13.22 -1.20 17.46
N ALA A 222 -12.70 -0.89 16.26
CA ALA A 222 -11.27 -0.87 15.99
C ALA A 222 -10.54 0.17 16.85
N ALA A 223 -11.09 1.39 16.96
CA ALA A 223 -10.54 2.45 17.80
C ALA A 223 -10.51 2.05 19.29
N LYS A 224 -11.58 1.41 19.79
CA LYS A 224 -11.67 0.85 21.15
C LYS A 224 -10.52 -0.10 21.48
N TYR A 225 -10.11 -0.96 20.54
CA TYR A 225 -8.98 -1.89 20.72
C TYR A 225 -7.61 -1.29 20.31
N GLY A 226 -7.54 0.03 20.14
CA GLY A 226 -6.30 0.75 19.93
C GLY A 226 -5.74 0.67 18.51
N ILE A 227 -6.55 0.26 17.52
CA ILE A 227 -6.17 0.32 16.10
C ILE A 227 -6.45 1.74 15.61
N ARG A 228 -5.39 2.51 15.36
CA ARG A 228 -5.46 3.95 15.04
C ARG A 228 -5.25 4.27 13.57
N ASP A 229 -4.73 3.33 12.78
CA ASP A 229 -4.49 3.47 11.34
C ASP A 229 -5.43 2.52 10.58
N LEU A 230 -6.42 3.09 9.92
CA LEU A 230 -7.42 2.39 9.11
C LEU A 230 -7.38 2.87 7.67
N SER A 231 -7.95 2.07 6.77
CA SER A 231 -8.22 2.50 5.40
C SER A 231 -9.45 1.82 4.82
N ASN A 232 -9.93 2.32 3.69
CA ASN A 232 -10.98 1.68 2.91
C ASN A 232 -10.84 1.98 1.42
N TYR A 233 -11.34 1.05 0.62
CA TYR A 233 -11.59 1.28 -0.80
C TYR A 233 -13.06 1.65 -0.95
N LEU A 234 -13.34 2.81 -1.55
CA LEU A 234 -14.70 3.30 -1.75
C LEU A 234 -15.08 3.13 -3.22
N LEU A 235 -15.77 2.02 -3.51
CA LEU A 235 -16.27 1.76 -4.86
C LEU A 235 -17.28 2.84 -5.27
N TYR A 236 -17.14 3.38 -6.48
CA TYR A 236 -18.12 4.27 -7.11
C TYR A 236 -18.34 3.90 -8.57
N ASN A 237 -19.28 4.56 -9.27
CA ASN A 237 -19.59 4.27 -10.68
C ASN A 237 -20.17 2.86 -10.91
N PHE A 238 -20.91 2.32 -9.93
CA PHE A 238 -21.65 1.07 -10.11
C PHE A 238 -23.15 1.34 -10.15
N LYS A 239 -23.85 1.05 -9.05
CA LYS A 239 -25.29 1.32 -8.87
C LYS A 239 -25.55 2.42 -7.84
N ASP A 240 -24.49 2.93 -7.23
CA ASP A 240 -24.54 3.97 -6.21
C ASP A 240 -24.83 5.34 -6.83
N HIS A 241 -25.47 6.22 -6.08
CA HIS A 241 -25.59 7.63 -6.46
C HIS A 241 -24.28 8.38 -6.10
N PRO A 242 -23.80 9.36 -6.89
CA PRO A 242 -22.60 10.14 -6.55
C PRO A 242 -22.58 10.71 -5.12
N ASN A 243 -23.72 11.24 -4.65
CA ASN A 243 -23.90 11.69 -3.25
C ASN A 243 -23.59 10.60 -2.20
N GLU A 244 -23.76 9.31 -2.50
CA GLU A 244 -23.36 8.23 -1.57
C GLU A 244 -21.85 8.11 -1.45
N LEU A 245 -21.09 8.33 -2.53
CA LEU A 245 -19.63 8.42 -2.43
C LEU A 245 -19.23 9.58 -1.51
N TYR A 246 -19.81 10.77 -1.71
CA TYR A 246 -19.58 11.93 -0.85
C TYR A 246 -19.84 11.63 0.63
N LYS A 247 -21.02 11.09 0.94
CA LYS A 247 -21.41 10.75 2.32
C LYS A 247 -20.44 9.77 2.98
N ARG A 248 -19.99 8.74 2.25
CA ARG A 248 -19.02 7.77 2.76
C ARG A 248 -17.66 8.41 3.05
N MET A 249 -17.18 9.31 2.18
CA MET A 249 -15.92 10.02 2.40
C MET A 249 -16.03 10.99 3.58
N ARG A 250 -17.12 11.76 3.65
CA ARG A 250 -17.42 12.69 4.75
C ARG A 250 -17.43 11.99 6.11
N LEU A 251 -18.13 10.86 6.22
CA LEU A 251 -18.20 10.07 7.46
C LEU A 251 -16.81 9.66 7.95
N ASN A 252 -15.90 9.27 7.06
CA ASN A 252 -14.54 8.90 7.46
C ASN A 252 -13.75 10.07 8.01
N VAL A 253 -13.93 11.27 7.45
CA VAL A 253 -13.30 12.50 7.94
C VAL A 253 -13.81 12.85 9.33
N GLU A 254 -15.13 12.80 9.52
CA GLU A 254 -15.77 13.01 10.83
C GLU A 254 -15.27 12.01 11.87
N LEU A 255 -15.22 10.71 11.53
CA LEU A 255 -14.70 9.67 12.43
C LEU A 255 -13.21 9.85 12.74
N CYS A 256 -12.40 10.38 11.81
CA CYS A 256 -11.00 10.70 12.10
C CYS A 256 -10.88 11.75 13.21
N GLU A 257 -11.68 12.81 13.14
CA GLU A 257 -11.68 13.92 14.08
C GLU A 257 -12.26 13.49 15.44
N GLU A 258 -13.42 12.84 15.43
CA GLU A 258 -14.12 12.40 16.64
C GLU A 258 -13.30 11.38 17.45
N LEU A 259 -12.73 10.37 16.79
CA LEU A 259 -12.03 9.27 17.47
C LEU A 259 -10.52 9.50 17.59
N ASN A 260 -9.99 10.59 17.02
CA ASN A 260 -8.56 10.84 16.88
C ASN A 260 -7.80 9.63 16.29
N ILE A 261 -8.27 9.18 15.11
CA ILE A 261 -7.73 8.07 14.31
C ILE A 261 -7.44 8.51 12.88
N ALA A 262 -6.69 7.71 12.12
CA ALA A 262 -6.43 7.92 10.70
C ALA A 262 -7.26 6.94 9.90
N ILE A 263 -8.13 7.43 9.05
CA ILE A 263 -8.81 6.65 8.02
C ILE A 263 -8.38 7.24 6.68
N TYR A 264 -7.69 6.43 5.87
CA TYR A 264 -7.38 6.81 4.50
C TYR A 264 -8.36 6.15 3.53
N SER A 265 -9.11 6.97 2.80
CA SER A 265 -10.08 6.52 1.80
C SER A 265 -9.51 6.59 0.40
N PHE A 266 -9.74 5.53 -0.36
CA PHE A 266 -9.34 5.39 -1.75
C PHE A 266 -10.58 5.19 -2.62
N PRO A 267 -11.16 6.24 -3.21
CA PRO A 267 -12.23 6.09 -4.19
C PRO A 267 -11.76 5.31 -5.41
N MET A 268 -12.47 4.23 -5.74
CA MET A 268 -12.15 3.35 -6.86
C MET A 268 -13.32 3.26 -7.83
N LYS A 269 -13.09 3.67 -9.07
CA LYS A 269 -14.08 3.55 -10.15
C LYS A 269 -14.34 2.07 -10.42
N TYR A 270 -15.60 1.65 -10.33
CA TYR A 270 -16.03 0.35 -10.81
C TYR A 270 -15.83 0.25 -12.32
N HIS A 271 -15.25 -0.87 -12.75
CA HIS A 271 -15.08 -1.23 -14.15
C HIS A 271 -15.26 -2.74 -14.29
N PRO A 272 -16.16 -3.22 -15.16
CA PRO A 272 -16.36 -4.64 -15.35
C PRO A 272 -15.15 -5.26 -16.06
N ILE A 273 -14.67 -6.39 -15.53
CA ILE A 273 -13.47 -7.06 -16.02
C ILE A 273 -13.77 -8.16 -17.05
N ASP A 274 -15.00 -8.67 -17.07
CA ASP A 274 -15.41 -9.81 -17.92
C ASP A 274 -16.34 -9.39 -19.07
N ASP A 275 -16.76 -8.13 -19.09
CA ASP A 275 -17.70 -7.62 -20.09
C ASP A 275 -16.96 -7.33 -21.41
N PRO A 276 -17.27 -8.03 -22.51
CA PRO A 276 -16.59 -7.87 -23.80
C PRO A 276 -16.53 -6.43 -24.32
N ASP A 277 -17.52 -5.60 -23.99
CA ASP A 277 -17.59 -4.22 -24.47
C ASP A 277 -16.67 -3.28 -23.69
N TYR A 278 -16.25 -3.67 -22.48
CA TYR A 278 -15.54 -2.80 -21.56
C TYR A 278 -14.19 -3.35 -21.07
N PHE A 279 -13.94 -4.66 -21.12
CA PHE A 279 -12.72 -5.26 -20.55
C PHE A 279 -11.41 -4.74 -21.17
N ARG A 280 -11.48 -4.20 -22.40
CA ARG A 280 -10.33 -3.62 -23.12
C ARG A 280 -10.24 -2.10 -23.08
N ASN A 281 -11.21 -1.41 -22.48
CA ASN A 281 -11.21 0.05 -22.35
C ASN A 281 -11.47 0.48 -20.90
N ARG A 282 -11.66 1.79 -20.65
CA ARG A 282 -11.98 2.34 -19.32
C ARG A 282 -13.27 3.15 -19.34
N ASP A 283 -14.13 2.89 -20.31
CA ASP A 283 -15.24 3.77 -20.68
C ASP A 283 -16.57 3.40 -20.01
N PHE A 284 -16.59 2.36 -19.17
CA PHE A 284 -17.79 1.98 -18.43
C PHE A 284 -18.31 3.14 -17.55
N ILE A 285 -19.62 3.38 -17.62
CA ILE A 285 -20.34 4.37 -16.82
C ILE A 285 -21.55 3.69 -16.15
N GLY A 286 -21.60 3.74 -14.82
CA GLY A 286 -22.66 3.12 -14.03
C GLY A 286 -24.00 3.86 -14.10
N GLN A 287 -24.98 3.30 -14.81
CA GLN A 287 -26.33 3.87 -14.91
C GLN A 287 -27.21 3.52 -13.69
N PRO A 288 -28.22 4.34 -13.33
CA PRO A 288 -28.66 5.57 -14.02
C PRO A 288 -28.02 6.86 -13.49
N TYR A 289 -27.26 6.80 -12.41
CA TYR A 289 -26.83 7.99 -11.67
C TYR A 289 -25.49 8.56 -12.12
N TRP A 290 -24.65 7.77 -12.77
CA TRP A 290 -23.37 8.25 -13.28
C TRP A 290 -23.47 8.63 -14.75
N ASN A 291 -22.71 9.67 -15.08
CA ASN A 291 -22.46 10.11 -16.44
C ASN A 291 -20.95 10.38 -16.58
N ARG A 292 -20.50 10.56 -17.83
CA ARG A 292 -19.07 10.80 -18.11
C ARG A 292 -18.54 12.05 -17.41
N LYS A 293 -19.35 13.12 -17.29
CA LYS A 293 -18.98 14.37 -16.63
C LYS A 293 -18.66 14.13 -15.15
N PHE A 294 -19.50 13.39 -14.43
CA PHE A 294 -19.32 13.12 -13.00
C PHE A 294 -18.12 12.24 -12.72
N VAL A 295 -17.91 11.19 -13.53
CA VAL A 295 -16.72 10.34 -13.38
C VAL A 295 -15.44 11.15 -13.60
N ARG A 296 -15.41 12.02 -14.63
CA ARG A 296 -14.26 12.89 -14.90
C ARG A 296 -14.05 13.94 -13.82
N ALA A 297 -15.12 14.49 -13.25
CA ALA A 297 -15.03 15.42 -12.12
C ALA A 297 -14.38 14.76 -10.90
N ILE A 298 -14.82 13.56 -10.51
CA ILE A 298 -14.17 12.80 -9.43
C ILE A 298 -12.69 12.54 -9.73
N GLN A 299 -12.35 12.14 -10.96
CA GLN A 299 -10.96 11.92 -11.36
C GLN A 299 -10.12 13.21 -11.28
N ALA A 300 -10.68 14.36 -11.66
CA ALA A 300 -10.02 15.66 -11.54
C ALA A 300 -9.72 16.01 -10.08
N ILE A 301 -10.67 15.79 -9.17
CA ILE A 301 -10.46 15.97 -7.72
C ILE A 301 -9.38 15.00 -7.21
N LEU A 302 -9.44 13.73 -7.62
CA LEU A 302 -8.48 12.71 -7.19
C LEU A 302 -7.06 13.01 -7.68
N ASN A 303 -6.90 13.55 -8.88
CA ASN A 303 -5.59 13.97 -9.38
C ASN A 303 -4.99 15.09 -8.51
N ALA A 304 -5.80 16.07 -8.11
CA ALA A 304 -5.36 17.15 -7.22
C ALA A 304 -5.04 16.68 -5.79
N THR A 305 -5.67 15.58 -5.34
CA THR A 305 -5.48 15.00 -3.99
C THR A 305 -4.52 13.80 -3.97
N HIS A 306 -3.86 13.49 -5.10
CA HIS A 306 -3.01 12.30 -5.27
C HIS A 306 -3.72 10.96 -4.95
N GLY A 307 -5.02 10.89 -5.24
CA GLY A 307 -5.82 9.66 -5.18
C GLY A 307 -6.16 9.16 -3.79
N LYS A 308 -5.85 9.92 -2.73
CA LYS A 308 -6.12 9.55 -1.34
C LYS A 308 -6.83 10.67 -0.61
N ILE A 309 -7.78 10.29 0.24
CA ILE A 309 -8.51 11.21 1.11
C ILE A 309 -8.14 10.84 2.53
N GLY A 310 -7.52 11.78 3.24
CA GLY A 310 -7.01 11.58 4.59
C GLY A 310 -7.78 12.40 5.62
N ARG A 311 -7.08 12.73 6.72
CA ARG A 311 -7.61 13.55 7.81
C ARG A 311 -7.80 15.01 7.40
N GLY A 312 -8.74 15.68 8.07
CA GLY A 312 -8.91 17.13 8.05
C GLY A 312 -10.13 17.57 7.23
N SER A 313 -11.17 18.01 7.92
CA SER A 313 -12.36 18.68 7.36
C SER A 313 -11.96 19.77 6.36
N ASN A 314 -11.05 20.68 6.72
CA ASN A 314 -10.65 21.78 5.83
C ASN A 314 -10.15 21.30 4.45
N PHE A 315 -9.32 20.25 4.40
CA PHE A 315 -8.83 19.68 3.13
C PHE A 315 -9.92 18.91 2.37
N PHE A 316 -10.80 18.23 3.10
CA PHE A 316 -11.92 17.52 2.49
C PHE A 316 -12.94 18.49 1.88
N GLU A 317 -13.34 19.50 2.62
CA GLU A 317 -14.33 20.52 2.22
C GLU A 317 -13.81 21.37 1.08
N ALA A 318 -12.53 21.73 1.16
CA ALA A 318 -11.75 22.16 0.04
C ALA A 318 -12.02 21.28 -1.18
N ALA A 319 -11.56 20.04 -1.20
CA ALA A 319 -11.60 19.20 -2.39
C ALA A 319 -13.01 18.89 -2.90
N PHE A 320 -13.92 18.48 -2.00
CA PHE A 320 -15.21 17.87 -2.33
C PHE A 320 -16.43 18.73 -1.98
N GLY A 321 -16.26 19.88 -1.34
CA GLY A 321 -17.34 20.75 -0.89
C GLY A 321 -17.80 20.43 0.54
N LYS A 322 -18.32 21.45 1.24
CA LYS A 322 -18.76 21.35 2.64
C LYS A 322 -20.05 20.58 2.83
N ASP A 323 -20.87 20.50 1.79
CA ASP A 323 -22.12 19.75 1.78
C ASP A 323 -22.41 19.10 0.42
N ILE A 324 -23.54 18.40 0.34
CA ILE A 324 -23.99 17.72 -0.88
C ILE A 324 -24.28 18.72 -2.01
N GLU A 325 -24.77 19.93 -1.69
CA GLU A 325 -25.10 20.92 -2.70
C GLU A 325 -23.82 21.41 -3.38
N GLU A 326 -22.80 21.75 -2.59
CA GLU A 326 -21.50 22.17 -3.09
C GLU A 326 -20.77 21.05 -3.83
N PHE A 327 -20.84 19.81 -3.30
CA PHE A 327 -20.33 18.64 -4.02
C PHE A 327 -20.97 18.50 -5.40
N ASN A 328 -22.28 18.67 -5.51
CA ASN A 328 -22.98 18.62 -6.80
C ASN A 328 -22.58 19.76 -7.72
N LYS A 329 -22.37 20.98 -7.20
CA LYS A 329 -21.79 22.09 -7.98
C LYS A 329 -20.43 21.70 -8.54
N ILE A 330 -19.56 21.09 -7.72
CA ILE A 330 -18.24 20.61 -8.15
C ILE A 330 -18.34 19.55 -9.24
N LEU A 331 -19.29 18.61 -9.15
CA LEU A 331 -19.48 17.59 -10.20
C LEU A 331 -19.81 18.20 -11.57
N TRP A 332 -20.51 19.34 -11.60
CA TRP A 332 -20.86 20.05 -12.83
C TRP A 332 -19.79 21.02 -13.32
N MET A 333 -18.85 21.44 -12.46
CA MET A 333 -17.78 22.37 -12.85
C MET A 333 -16.85 21.78 -13.92
N PRO A 334 -16.38 22.56 -14.91
CA PRO A 334 -15.35 22.14 -15.84
C PRO A 334 -14.09 21.61 -15.13
N GLU A 335 -13.50 20.52 -15.63
CA GLU A 335 -12.38 19.83 -14.98
C GLU A 335 -11.15 20.72 -14.78
N ALA A 336 -10.90 21.64 -15.71
CA ALA A 336 -9.83 22.63 -15.58
C ALA A 336 -10.02 23.52 -14.34
N LEU A 337 -11.27 23.93 -14.07
CA LEU A 337 -11.61 24.72 -12.89
C LEU A 337 -11.60 23.89 -11.60
N ILE A 338 -11.87 22.58 -11.67
CA ILE A 338 -11.72 21.69 -10.51
C ILE A 338 -10.23 21.58 -10.13
N ILE A 339 -9.36 21.31 -11.11
CA ILE A 339 -7.91 21.12 -10.88
C ILE A 339 -7.26 22.43 -10.43
N GLN A 340 -7.64 23.56 -11.02
CA GLN A 340 -7.06 24.87 -10.75
C GLN A 340 -7.96 25.73 -9.85
N ARG A 341 -8.86 25.13 -9.06
CA ARG A 341 -9.88 25.89 -8.32
C ARG A 341 -9.26 26.96 -7.44
N TYR A 342 -8.19 26.62 -6.71
CA TYR A 342 -7.48 27.57 -5.86
C TYR A 342 -6.72 28.66 -6.61
N LYS A 343 -6.42 28.45 -7.89
CA LYS A 343 -5.83 29.49 -8.73
C LYS A 343 -6.85 30.55 -9.12
N TYR A 344 -8.14 30.21 -9.26
CA TYR A 344 -9.15 31.12 -9.80
C TYR A 344 -10.24 31.55 -8.80
N ASP A 345 -10.39 30.83 -7.69
CA ASP A 345 -11.41 31.09 -6.66
C ASP A 345 -10.73 31.74 -5.44
N ILE A 346 -10.72 33.08 -5.42
CA ILE A 346 -10.05 33.90 -4.40
C ILE A 346 -10.69 33.68 -3.02
N GLU A 347 -12.03 33.59 -2.97
CA GLU A 347 -12.77 33.36 -1.72
C GLU A 347 -12.38 32.02 -1.10
N LYS A 348 -12.35 30.94 -1.90
CA LYS A 348 -11.90 29.64 -1.41
C LYS A 348 -10.42 29.58 -1.08
N ARG A 349 -9.59 30.32 -1.81
CA ARG A 349 -8.16 30.45 -1.48
C ARG A 349 -7.99 31.09 -0.11
N ALA A 350 -8.71 32.19 0.14
CA ALA A 350 -8.70 32.87 1.43
C ALA A 350 -9.26 31.98 2.56
N GLU A 351 -10.36 31.26 2.32
CA GLU A 351 -10.95 30.31 3.27
C GLU A 351 -9.97 29.17 3.64
N TYR A 352 -9.31 28.58 2.64
CA TYR A 352 -8.44 27.42 2.85
C TYR A 352 -7.06 27.77 3.42
N TYR A 353 -6.40 28.79 2.89
CA TYR A 353 -5.07 29.20 3.34
C TYR A 353 -5.14 30.11 4.57
N GLY A 354 -6.21 30.89 4.73
CA GLY A 354 -6.32 31.90 5.78
C GLY A 354 -5.12 32.85 5.73
N ASN A 355 -4.37 32.94 6.83
CA ASN A 355 -3.15 33.75 6.92
C ASN A 355 -1.87 33.01 6.46
N LYS A 356 -1.98 31.77 5.97
CA LYS A 356 -0.81 30.99 5.52
C LYS A 356 -0.44 31.39 4.09
N PRO A 357 0.85 31.31 3.72
CA PRO A 357 1.29 31.55 2.35
C PRO A 357 0.56 30.59 1.40
N SER A 358 -0.01 31.12 0.32
CA SER A 358 -0.56 30.31 -0.74
C SER A 358 0.41 30.26 -1.93
N PRO A 359 0.51 29.12 -2.64
CA PRO A 359 1.33 29.03 -3.86
C PRO A 359 0.76 29.86 -5.02
N TYR A 360 -0.37 30.54 -4.81
CA TYR A 360 -1.05 31.40 -5.77
C TYR A 360 -1.06 32.88 -5.33
N ASP A 361 -0.29 33.25 -4.30
CA ASP A 361 -0.15 34.64 -3.88
C ASP A 361 0.46 35.45 -5.03
N GLY A 362 -0.20 36.55 -5.45
CA GLY A 362 0.22 37.38 -6.59
C GLY A 362 -0.17 36.86 -7.98
N VAL A 363 -0.90 35.73 -8.10
CA VAL A 363 -1.39 35.24 -9.42
C VAL A 363 -2.45 36.15 -10.02
N ASP A 364 -3.21 36.86 -9.17
CA ASP A 364 -4.29 37.73 -9.61
C ASP A 364 -3.75 39.09 -10.14
N ASP A 365 -2.51 39.46 -9.80
CA ASP A 365 -1.82 40.69 -10.25
C ASP A 365 -1.26 40.59 -11.68
N ILE A 366 -1.23 39.40 -12.28
CA ILE A 366 -0.67 39.14 -13.63
C ILE A 366 -1.76 39.26 -14.71
N THR A 367 -3.03 39.36 -14.31
CA THR A 367 -4.19 39.40 -15.22
C THR A 367 -4.93 40.74 -15.25
N SER A 368 -4.37 41.79 -14.63
CA SER A 368 -4.91 43.16 -14.68
C SER A 368 -4.39 43.97 -15.86
#